data_AF-U2GWE9-F1
#
_entry.id   AF-U2GWE9-F1
#
_cell.length_a   1.000
_cell.length_b   1.000
_cell.length_c   1.000
_cell.angle_alpha   90.00
_cell.angle_beta   90.00
_cell.angle_gamma   90.00
#
_symmetry.space_group_name_H-M   'P 1'
#
loop_
_entity.id
_entity.type
_entity.pdbx_description
1 polymer ?
#
loop_
_entity_poly.entity_id
_entity_poly.type
_entity_poly.pdbx_seq_one_letter_code
_entity_poly.pdbx_strand_id
1 'polypeptide(L)'
;MRNFLNFINKNHENTYVKSALAHLWFVIIHPYDDGNGCMARALAHYCLAANSIKLFSITSIIYANKKDYYEILKQTTKLENNLNFDFTAWIKWHLEAVNSAIKQAISSLKR
;
A
#
# COMPACT_ATOMS: atom_id res chain seq x y z
N MET A 1 -2.49 -12.99 -11.60
CA MET A 1 -1.25 -12.21 -11.84
C MET A 1 -1.31 -11.33 -13.10
N ARG A 2 -1.65 -11.82 -14.30
CA ARG A 2 -1.64 -10.99 -15.53
C ARG A 2 -2.45 -9.68 -15.45
N ASN A 3 -3.67 -9.75 -14.92
CA ASN A 3 -4.54 -8.58 -14.76
C ASN A 3 -3.96 -7.56 -13.77
N PHE A 4 -3.32 -8.03 -12.69
CA PHE A 4 -2.65 -7.19 -11.70
C PHE A 4 -1.47 -6.42 -12.32
N LEU A 5 -0.62 -7.10 -13.09
CA LEU A 5 0.50 -6.45 -13.78
C LEU A 5 0.01 -5.46 -14.83
N ASN A 6 -1.05 -5.80 -15.58
CA ASN A 6 -1.68 -4.87 -16.52
C ASN A 6 -2.22 -3.62 -15.79
N PHE A 7 -2.83 -3.77 -14.62
CA PHE A 7 -3.26 -2.64 -13.79
C PHE A 7 -2.08 -1.75 -13.39
N ILE A 8 -1.01 -2.33 -12.84
CA ILE A 8 0.18 -1.57 -12.44
C ILE A 8 0.78 -0.79 -13.62
N ASN A 9 0.85 -1.40 -14.80
CA ASN A 9 1.57 -0.81 -15.93
C ASN A 9 0.72 0.13 -16.79
N LYS A 10 -0.60 -0.10 -16.92
CA LYS A 10 -1.43 0.60 -17.93
C LYS A 10 -2.52 1.49 -17.34
N ASN A 11 -2.89 1.32 -16.08
CA ASN A 11 -3.99 2.10 -15.50
C ASN A 11 -3.55 3.55 -15.21
N HIS A 12 -4.43 4.54 -15.42
CA HIS A 12 -4.16 5.98 -15.26
C HIS A 12 -4.65 6.57 -13.92
N GLU A 13 -4.98 5.72 -12.94
CA GLU A 13 -5.37 6.15 -11.60
C GLU A 13 -4.29 7.03 -10.96
N ASN A 14 -4.73 7.89 -10.04
CA ASN A 14 -3.82 8.64 -9.20
C ASN A 14 -2.76 7.72 -8.56
N THR A 15 -1.49 8.11 -8.63
CA THR A 15 -0.33 7.32 -8.18
C THR A 15 -0.45 6.82 -6.73
N TYR A 16 -1.11 7.59 -5.86
CA TYR A 16 -1.30 7.24 -4.45
C TYR A 16 -2.40 6.20 -4.25
N VAL A 17 -3.51 6.32 -4.98
CA VAL A 17 -4.58 5.31 -4.98
C VAL A 17 -4.08 4.02 -5.61
N LYS A 18 -3.34 4.13 -6.73
CA LYS A 18 -2.71 3.00 -7.41
C LYS A 18 -1.75 2.24 -6.49
N SER A 19 -0.95 2.97 -5.71
CA SER A 19 -0.07 2.40 -4.69
C SER A 19 -0.84 1.61 -3.63
N ALA A 20 -1.93 2.18 -3.10
CA ALA A 20 -2.78 1.51 -2.11
C ALA A 20 -3.38 0.22 -2.67
N LEU A 21 -3.95 0.27 -3.87
CA LEU A 21 -4.55 -0.90 -4.52
C LEU A 21 -3.50 -1.96 -4.90
N ALA A 22 -2.33 -1.55 -5.39
CA ALA A 22 -1.24 -2.47 -5.72
C ALA A 22 -0.78 -3.25 -4.49
N HIS A 23 -0.65 -2.58 -3.33
CA HIS A 23 -0.35 -3.24 -2.06
C HIS A 23 -1.43 -4.27 -1.72
N LEU A 24 -2.69 -3.83 -1.64
CA LEU A 24 -3.81 -4.69 -1.21
C LEU A 24 -3.97 -5.90 -2.11
N TRP A 25 -4.04 -5.68 -3.43
CA TRP A 25 -4.28 -6.75 -4.38
C TRP A 25 -3.13 -7.76 -4.40
N PHE A 26 -1.88 -7.33 -4.21
CA PHE A 26 -0.77 -8.27 -4.11
C PHE A 26 -0.87 -9.15 -2.87
N VAL A 27 -1.25 -8.58 -1.72
CA VAL A 27 -1.48 -9.33 -0.48
C VAL A 27 -2.64 -10.32 -0.62
N ILE A 28 -3.71 -9.94 -1.32
CA ILE A 28 -4.87 -10.81 -1.59
C ILE A 28 -4.49 -11.94 -2.56
N ILE A 29 -3.77 -11.64 -3.64
CA ILE A 29 -3.38 -12.64 -4.65
C ILE A 29 -2.41 -13.67 -4.04
N HIS A 30 -1.52 -13.23 -3.15
CA HIS A 30 -0.58 -14.07 -2.40
C HIS A 30 0.17 -15.11 -3.27
N PRO A 31 0.90 -14.68 -4.33
CA PRO A 31 1.41 -15.58 -5.36
C PRO A 31 2.63 -16.42 -4.96
N TYR A 32 3.27 -16.12 -3.82
CA TYR A 32 4.47 -16.80 -3.35
C TYR A 32 4.21 -17.54 -2.03
N ASP A 33 5.07 -18.50 -1.67
CA ASP A 33 5.00 -19.20 -0.39
C ASP A 33 5.42 -18.31 0.80
N ASP A 34 6.36 -17.38 0.58
CA ASP A 34 6.81 -16.38 1.55
C ASP A 34 7.21 -15.06 0.84
N GLY A 35 7.41 -14.00 1.61
CA GLY A 35 7.89 -12.71 1.13
C GLY A 35 6.81 -11.82 0.52
N ASN A 36 5.54 -12.26 0.48
CA ASN A 36 4.44 -11.51 -0.11
C ASN A 36 4.29 -10.10 0.48
N GLY A 37 4.43 -9.96 1.80
CA GLY A 37 4.36 -8.65 2.47
C GLY A 37 5.52 -7.72 2.11
N CYS A 38 6.73 -8.26 1.86
CA CYS A 38 7.87 -7.47 1.39
C CYS A 38 7.63 -6.99 -0.04
N MET A 39 7.22 -7.90 -0.92
CA MET A 39 6.95 -7.60 -2.32
C MET A 39 5.78 -6.62 -2.48
N ALA A 40 4.71 -6.77 -1.70
CA ALA A 40 3.57 -5.84 -1.72
C ALA A 40 4.01 -4.40 -1.41
N ARG A 41 4.86 -4.22 -0.38
CA ARG A 41 5.39 -2.89 -0.02
C ARG A 41 6.32 -2.33 -1.10
N ALA A 42 7.15 -3.18 -1.71
CA ALA A 42 8.02 -2.77 -2.81
C ALA A 42 7.22 -2.31 -4.03
N LEU A 43 6.17 -3.06 -4.42
CA LEU A 43 5.28 -2.69 -5.52
C LEU A 43 4.48 -1.43 -5.23
N ALA A 44 3.99 -1.27 -3.99
CA ALA A 44 3.32 -0.05 -3.56
C ALA A 44 4.24 1.17 -3.69
N HIS A 45 5.51 1.03 -3.30
CA HIS A 45 6.50 2.09 -3.42
C HIS A 45 6.86 2.37 -4.90
N TYR A 46 7.01 1.33 -5.72
CA TYR A 46 7.20 1.46 -7.17
C TYR A 46 6.09 2.31 -7.81
N CYS A 47 4.83 2.05 -7.45
CA CYS A 47 3.69 2.84 -7.93
C CYS A 47 3.74 4.32 -7.50
N LEU A 48 4.42 4.68 -6.40
CA LEU A 48 4.60 6.08 -5.98
C LEU A 48 5.77 6.76 -6.67
N ALA A 49 6.80 5.99 -7.03
CA ALA A 49 8.03 6.48 -7.65
C ALA A 49 7.90 6.78 -9.14
N ALA A 50 6.78 6.37 -9.78
CA ALA A 50 6.58 6.47 -11.23
C ALA A 50 6.82 7.88 -11.82
N ASN A 51 6.53 8.95 -11.06
CA ASN A 51 6.67 10.32 -11.54
C ASN A 51 7.82 11.11 -10.88
N SER A 52 8.44 10.59 -9.82
CA SER A 52 9.52 11.27 -9.08
C SER A 52 10.08 10.36 -7.99
N ILE A 53 11.38 10.47 -7.68
CA ILE A 53 11.97 9.81 -6.51
C ILE A 53 11.24 10.30 -5.24
N LYS A 54 10.71 9.36 -4.45
CA LYS A 54 10.02 9.64 -3.18
C LYS A 54 10.93 9.23 -2.03
N LEU A 55 11.52 10.22 -1.35
CA LEU A 55 12.45 10.02 -0.22
C LEU A 55 11.70 9.80 1.12
N PHE A 56 10.76 8.86 1.17
CA PHE A 56 10.08 8.48 2.41
C PHE A 56 9.85 6.97 2.48
N SER A 57 9.78 6.42 3.69
CA SER A 57 9.54 5.00 3.92
C SER A 57 8.16 4.77 4.51
N ILE A 58 7.25 4.16 3.74
CA ILE A 58 5.96 3.70 4.28
C ILE A 58 6.17 2.51 5.21
N THR A 59 7.18 1.68 4.94
CA THR A 59 7.49 0.50 5.74
C THR A 59 7.77 0.84 7.20
N SER A 60 8.43 1.96 7.51
CA SER A 60 8.64 2.39 8.89
C SER A 60 7.33 2.73 9.60
N ILE A 61 6.39 3.36 8.89
CA ILE A 61 5.04 3.66 9.42
C ILE A 61 4.24 2.38 9.65
N ILE A 62 4.26 1.45 8.68
CA ILE A 62 3.59 0.15 8.82
C ILE A 62 4.17 -0.62 10.02
N TYR A 63 5.49 -0.60 10.19
CA TYR A 63 6.14 -1.28 11.31
C TYR A 63 5.76 -0.66 12.66
N ALA A 64 5.77 0.68 12.76
CA ALA A 64 5.34 1.39 13.96
C ALA A 64 3.87 1.14 14.31
N ASN A 65 3.01 0.98 13.30
CA ASN A 65 1.56 0.78 13.44
C ASN A 65 1.14 -0.64 13.03
N LYS A 66 1.96 -1.65 13.36
CA LYS A 66 1.81 -3.03 12.88
C LYS A 66 0.43 -3.62 13.22
N LYS A 67 -0.08 -3.35 14.43
CA LYS A 67 -1.39 -3.84 14.87
C LYS A 67 -2.50 -3.30 13.97
N ASP A 68 -2.54 -1.99 13.76
CA ASP A 68 -3.57 -1.33 12.96
C ASP A 68 -3.50 -1.75 11.50
N TYR A 69 -2.29 -1.91 10.96
CA TYR A 69 -2.06 -2.45 9.61
C TYR A 69 -2.69 -3.83 9.40
N TYR A 70 -2.48 -4.77 10.33
CA TYR A 70 -3.07 -6.10 10.20
C TYR A 70 -4.57 -6.10 10.44
N GLU A 71 -5.06 -5.24 11.33
CA GLU A 71 -6.50 -5.10 11.58
C GLU A 71 -7.23 -4.58 10.34
N ILE A 72 -6.75 -3.48 9.73
CA ILE A 72 -7.38 -2.93 8.52
C ILE A 72 -7.27 -3.90 7.34
N LEU A 73 -6.15 -4.63 7.19
CA LEU A 73 -6.04 -5.68 6.18
C LEU A 73 -7.08 -6.77 6.41
N LYS A 74 -7.19 -7.29 7.63
CA LYS A 74 -8.16 -8.34 7.98
C LYS A 74 -9.60 -7.88 7.72
N GLN A 75 -9.94 -6.64 8.05
CA GLN A 75 -11.26 -6.06 7.78
C GLN A 75 -11.51 -5.95 6.26
N THR A 76 -10.49 -5.59 5.50
CA THR A 76 -10.62 -5.36 4.04
C THR A 76 -10.65 -6.66 3.24
N THR A 77 -9.84 -7.67 3.62
CA THR A 77 -9.60 -8.87 2.79
C THR A 77 -10.47 -10.06 3.16
N LYS A 78 -11.06 -10.10 4.36
CA LYS A 78 -11.98 -11.17 4.74
C LYS A 78 -13.35 -10.91 4.12
N LEU A 79 -13.84 -11.88 3.36
CA LEU A 79 -15.14 -11.78 2.67
C LEU A 79 -16.29 -11.51 3.64
N GLU A 80 -16.29 -12.14 4.83
CA GLU A 80 -17.29 -11.92 5.88
C GLU A 80 -17.38 -10.47 6.37
N ASN A 81 -16.31 -9.69 6.23
CA ASN A 81 -16.23 -8.29 6.65
C ASN A 81 -16.44 -7.30 5.49
N ASN A 82 -16.30 -7.73 4.22
CA ASN A 82 -16.30 -6.86 3.05
C ASN A 82 -16.99 -7.48 1.83
N LEU A 83 -18.28 -7.81 1.98
CA LEU A 83 -19.09 -8.45 0.93
C LEU A 83 -19.25 -7.58 -0.33
N ASN A 84 -19.18 -6.25 -0.17
CA ASN A 84 -19.36 -5.29 -1.26
C ASN A 84 -18.04 -4.92 -1.95
N PHE A 85 -16.90 -5.49 -1.52
CA PHE A 85 -15.57 -5.16 -2.03
C PHE A 85 -15.25 -3.65 -1.96
N ASP A 86 -15.72 -2.98 -0.90
CA ASP A 86 -15.39 -1.59 -0.64
C ASP A 86 -13.97 -1.51 -0.04
N PHE A 87 -13.06 -0.87 -0.75
CA PHE A 87 -11.67 -0.70 -0.34
C PHE A 87 -11.38 0.72 0.16
N THR A 88 -12.40 1.56 0.35
CA THR A 88 -12.24 2.97 0.74
C THR A 88 -11.49 3.12 2.06
N ALA A 89 -11.83 2.32 3.07
CA ALA A 89 -11.18 2.35 4.37
C ALA A 89 -9.68 2.00 4.28
N TRP A 90 -9.34 0.98 3.49
CA TRP A 90 -7.95 0.62 3.20
C TRP A 90 -7.20 1.74 2.49
N ILE A 91 -7.79 2.31 1.43
CA ILE A 91 -7.16 3.39 0.66
C ILE A 91 -6.89 4.57 1.60
N LYS A 92 -7.88 4.98 2.40
CA LYS A 92 -7.72 6.07 3.37
C LYS A 92 -6.58 5.80 4.36
N TRP A 93 -6.55 4.62 4.97
CA TRP A 93 -5.49 4.23 5.90
C TRP A 93 -4.10 4.25 5.23
N HIS A 94 -3.99 3.73 4.01
CA HIS A 94 -2.73 3.73 3.26
C HIS A 94 -2.25 5.15 2.94
N LEU A 95 -3.16 6.04 2.55
CA LEU A 95 -2.85 7.45 2.30
C LEU A 95 -2.40 8.18 3.57
N GLU A 96 -3.02 7.88 4.72
CA GLU A 96 -2.59 8.40 6.02
C GLU A 96 -1.18 7.90 6.41
N ALA A 97 -0.88 6.63 6.11
CA ALA A 97 0.45 6.08 6.31
C ALA A 97 1.50 6.77 5.40
N VAL A 98 1.17 7.00 4.12
CA VAL A 98 2.01 7.77 3.18
C VAL A 98 2.26 9.19 3.70
N ASN A 99 1.20 9.89 4.10
CA ASN A 99 1.30 11.25 4.63
C ASN A 99 2.18 11.30 5.89
N SER A 100 2.05 10.32 6.77
CA SER A 100 2.88 10.20 7.97
C SER A 100 4.36 9.96 7.62
N ALA A 101 4.64 9.11 6.63
CA ALA A 101 5.99 8.88 6.13
C ALA A 101 6.61 10.16 5.56
N ILE A 102 5.84 10.94 4.79
CA ILE A 102 6.29 12.23 4.23
C ILE A 102 6.60 13.22 5.35
N LYS A 103 5.71 13.36 6.35
CA LYS A 103 5.93 14.25 7.50
C LYS A 103 7.20 13.86 8.27
N GLN A 104 7.42 12.57 8.51
CA GLN A 104 8.63 12.08 9.16
C GLN A 104 9.88 12.43 8.35
N ALA A 105 9.88 12.19 7.03
CA ALA A 105 11.01 12.53 6.16
C ALA A 105 11.32 14.03 6.14
N ILE A 106 10.29 14.89 6.07
CA ILE A 106 10.49 16.35 6.14
C ILE A 106 11.06 16.75 7.51
N SER A 107 10.58 16.14 8.59
CA SER A 107 11.07 16.46 9.95
C SER A 107 12.54 16.08 10.15
N SER A 108 13.00 14.97 9.56
CA SER A 108 14.39 14.55 9.68
C SER A 108 15.36 15.44 8.91
N LEU A 109 14.89 16.21 7.92
CA LEU A 109 15.71 17.18 7.19
C LEU A 109 15.90 18.51 7.94
N LYS A 110 15.08 18.79 8.97
CA LYS A 110 15.15 20.02 9.77
C LYS A 110 16.08 19.89 10.98
N ARG A 111 16.70 18.74 11.17
CA ARG A 111 17.64 18.43 12.24
C ARG A 111 19.07 18.66 11.75
#